data_AF-A0AAV4G4X1-F1
#
_entry.id   AF-A0AAV4G4X1-F1
#
_cell.length_a   1.000
_cell.length_b   1.000
_cell.length_c   1.000
_cell.angle_alpha   90.00
_cell.angle_beta   90.00
_cell.angle_gamma   90.00
#
_symmetry.space_group_name_H-M   'P 1'
#
loop_
_entity.id
_entity.type
_entity.pdbx_description
1 polymer ?
#
loop_
_entity_poly.entity_id
_entity_poly.type
_entity_poly.pdbx_seq_one_letter_code
_entity_poly.pdbx_strand_id
1 'polypeptide(L)'
;MWKHNDTAKWLLGKSKQERSKIMNSALKNRKELRQKHLEAVKRVNEEIKARLLENNNKMKEKELKEAGMKTNILDSIIADGGVCTTRDQLEELFQNKSTDALKNQIRYQKVFLNKKHLRLTGSKQALFSSLLAEMEVGSDSEPTSDLE
;
A
#
# COMPACT_ATOMS: atom_id res chain seq x y z
N MET A 1 28.72 0.96 23.72
CA MET A 1 30.03 1.44 24.18
C MET A 1 30.34 2.75 23.46
N TRP A 2 30.20 3.91 24.12
CA TRP A 2 30.61 5.19 23.53
C TRP A 2 32.13 5.25 23.52
N LYS A 3 32.75 5.30 22.33
CA LYS A 3 34.19 5.53 22.21
C LYS A 3 34.46 6.97 22.60
N HIS A 4 35.00 7.17 23.80
CA HIS A 4 35.53 8.46 24.20
C HIS A 4 36.81 8.71 23.40
N ASN A 5 36.74 9.63 22.44
CA ASN A 5 37.96 10.16 21.86
C ASN A 5 38.65 10.99 22.94
N ASP A 6 39.86 10.58 23.35
CA ASP A 6 40.69 11.21 24.41
C ASP A 6 41.22 12.61 24.00
N THR A 7 40.44 13.38 23.24
CA THR A 7 40.77 14.71 22.73
C THR A 7 41.02 15.71 23.86
N ALA A 8 40.36 15.56 25.00
CA ALA A 8 40.62 16.35 26.19
C ALA A 8 42.03 16.10 26.77
N LYS A 9 42.45 14.83 26.87
CA LYS A 9 43.81 14.47 27.32
C LYS A 9 44.86 14.89 26.31
N TRP A 10 44.59 14.73 25.02
CA TRP A 10 45.46 15.21 23.93
C TRP A 10 45.69 16.72 24.01
N LEU A 11 44.64 17.51 24.31
CA LEU A 11 44.74 18.95 24.43
C LEU A 11 45.56 19.38 25.66
N LEU A 12 45.47 18.64 26.77
CA LEU A 12 46.26 18.87 27.99
C LEU A 12 47.76 18.62 27.77
N GLY A 13 48.14 17.77 26.81
CA GLY A 13 49.52 17.53 26.41
C GLY A 13 50.17 18.65 25.57
N LYS A 14 49.41 19.68 25.18
CA LYS A 14 49.92 20.82 24.38
C LYS A 14 50.42 21.97 25.26
N SER A 15 51.27 22.83 24.72
CA SER A 15 51.70 24.06 25.41
C SER A 15 50.52 25.04 25.59
N LYS A 16 50.61 25.96 26.57
CA LYS A 16 49.55 26.93 26.86
C LYS A 16 49.22 27.82 25.64
N GLN A 17 50.23 28.22 24.87
CA GLN A 17 50.05 29.00 23.64
C GLN A 17 49.36 28.19 22.54
N GLU A 18 49.74 26.92 22.33
CA GLU A 18 49.09 26.04 21.35
C GLU A 18 47.63 25.74 21.72
N ARG A 19 47.34 25.47 23.01
CA ARG A 19 45.96 25.30 23.49
C ARG A 19 45.11 26.52 23.19
N SER A 20 45.65 27.72 23.43
CA SER A 20 44.94 28.97 23.15
C SER A 20 44.68 29.16 21.65
N LYS A 21 45.67 28.87 20.78
CA LYS A 21 45.50 28.92 19.32
C LYS A 21 44.42 27.95 18.83
N ILE A 22 44.44 26.70 19.32
CA ILE A 22 43.46 25.67 18.96
C ILE A 22 42.05 26.07 19.41
N MET A 23 41.89 26.52 20.66
CA MET A 23 40.59 26.94 21.18
C MET A 23 40.04 28.17 20.45
N ASN A 24 40.87 29.17 20.16
CA ASN A 24 40.45 30.35 19.41
C ASN A 24 40.04 30.01 17.97
N SER A 25 40.77 29.09 17.32
CA SER A 25 40.40 28.57 15.99
C SER A 25 39.07 27.81 16.04
N ALA A 26 38.89 26.93 17.02
CA ALA A 26 37.65 26.18 17.22
C ALA A 26 36.45 27.12 17.49
N LEU A 27 36.63 28.18 18.29
CA LEU A 27 35.60 29.18 18.55
C LEU A 27 35.21 29.97 17.30
N LYS A 28 36.17 30.30 16.43
CA LYS A 28 35.89 30.94 15.13
C LYS A 28 35.09 30.00 14.22
N ASN A 29 35.52 28.75 14.10
CA ASN A 29 34.88 27.77 13.22
C ASN A 29 33.54 27.25 13.75
N ARG A 30 33.26 27.41 15.05
CA ARG A 30 32.01 26.95 15.70
C ARG A 30 30.76 27.56 15.06
N LYS A 31 30.78 28.85 14.72
CA LYS A 31 29.61 29.52 14.14
C LYS A 31 29.31 28.97 12.75
N GLU A 32 30.33 28.87 11.91
CA GLU A 32 30.22 28.32 10.55
C GLU A 32 29.78 26.85 10.56
N LEU A 33 30.37 26.03 11.44
CA LEU A 33 30.01 24.61 11.55
C LEU A 33 28.55 24.43 11.99
N ARG A 34 28.08 25.25 12.94
CA ARG A 34 26.67 25.24 13.37
C ARG A 34 25.74 25.62 12.24
N GLN A 35 26.08 26.65 11.46
CA GLN A 35 25.27 27.08 10.34
C GLN A 35 25.19 26.00 9.25
N LYS A 36 26.33 25.42 8.86
CA LYS A 36 26.39 24.29 7.90
C LYS A 36 25.55 23.11 8.38
N HIS A 37 25.60 22.80 9.68
CA HIS A 37 24.79 21.73 10.26
C HIS A 37 23.29 22.03 10.19
N LEU A 38 22.87 23.25 10.54
CA LEU A 38 21.47 23.67 10.42
C LEU A 38 20.96 23.61 8.98
N GLU A 39 21.77 24.04 8.02
CA GLU A 39 21.43 23.96 6.59
C GLU A 39 21.34 22.50 6.09
N ALA A 40 22.21 21.62 6.56
CA ALA A 40 22.14 20.20 6.25
C ALA A 40 20.86 19.57 6.83
N VAL A 41 20.53 19.87 8.08
CA VAL A 41 19.29 19.39 8.73
C VAL A 41 18.06 19.90 8.01
N LYS A 42 18.02 21.18 7.62
CA LYS A 42 16.91 21.75 6.84
C LYS A 42 16.71 21.01 5.52
N ARG A 43 17.79 20.79 4.76
CA ARG A 43 17.74 20.05 3.49
C ARG A 43 17.20 18.63 3.66
N VAL A 44 17.70 17.89 4.66
CA VAL A 44 17.20 16.53 4.94
C VAL A 44 15.71 16.56 5.31
N ASN A 45 15.28 17.52 6.13
CA ASN A 45 13.87 17.64 6.50
C ASN A 45 12.97 17.98 5.30
N GLU A 46 13.42 18.86 4.41
CA GLU A 46 12.71 19.19 3.17
C GLU A 46 12.60 17.97 2.24
N GLU A 47 13.68 17.20 2.09
CA GLU A 47 13.69 15.97 1.28
C GLU A 47 12.73 14.91 1.85
N ILE A 48 12.74 14.71 3.17
CA ILE A 48 11.81 13.79 3.83
C ILE A 48 10.36 14.23 3.60
N LYS A 49 10.06 15.53 3.77
CA LYS A 49 8.72 16.08 3.50
C LYS A 49 8.28 15.85 2.06
N ALA A 50 9.17 16.10 1.09
CA ALA A 50 8.88 15.88 -0.32
C ALA A 50 8.57 14.40 -0.61
N ARG A 51 9.37 13.47 -0.09
CA ARG A 51 9.14 12.02 -0.25
C ARG A 51 7.83 11.56 0.39
N LEU A 52 7.50 12.08 1.57
CA LEU A 52 6.22 11.77 2.24
C LEU A 52 5.03 12.27 1.43
N LEU A 53 5.13 13.47 0.86
CA LEU A 53 4.08 14.03 0.01
C LEU A 53 3.92 13.22 -1.29
N GLU A 54 5.02 12.83 -1.93
CA GLU A 54 5.01 11.97 -3.12
C GLU A 54 4.36 10.61 -2.81
N ASN A 55 4.71 9.98 -1.69
CA ASN A 55 4.10 8.71 -1.28
C ASN A 55 2.59 8.85 -1.01
N ASN A 56 2.17 9.94 -0.35
CA ASN A 56 0.75 10.20 -0.11
C ASN A 56 -0.01 10.38 -1.44
N ASN A 57 0.56 11.13 -2.39
CA ASN A 57 -0.04 11.28 -3.72
C ASN A 57 -0.15 9.94 -4.47
N LYS A 58 0.89 9.10 -4.41
CA LYS A 58 0.85 7.74 -5.00
C LYS A 58 -0.22 6.86 -4.36
N MET A 59 -0.40 6.94 -3.04
CA MET A 59 -1.46 6.20 -2.34
C MET A 59 -2.85 6.67 -2.77
N LYS A 60 -3.09 7.98 -2.81
CA LYS A 60 -4.35 8.56 -3.29
C LYS A 60 -4.64 8.19 -4.74
N GLU A 61 -3.64 8.20 -5.61
CA GLU A 61 -3.80 7.80 -7.01
C GLU A 61 -4.18 6.32 -7.14
N LYS A 62 -3.57 5.45 -6.32
CA LYS A 62 -3.94 4.04 -6.25
C LYS A 62 -5.37 3.85 -5.76
N GLU A 63 -5.77 4.54 -4.69
CA GLU A 63 -7.13 4.49 -4.15
C GLU A 63 -8.17 4.93 -5.20
N LEU A 64 -7.90 6.02 -5.93
CA LEU A 64 -8.77 6.47 -7.02
C LEU A 64 -8.85 5.46 -8.16
N LYS A 65 -7.73 4.85 -8.54
CA LYS A 65 -7.70 3.78 -9.56
C LYS A 65 -8.47 2.54 -9.11
N GLU A 66 -8.33 2.14 -7.85
CA GLU A 66 -9.07 1.02 -7.27
C GLU A 66 -10.57 1.32 -7.18
N ALA A 67 -10.96 2.53 -6.80
CA ALA A 67 -12.35 2.98 -6.80
C ALA A 67 -12.93 3.00 -8.23
N GLY A 68 -12.17 3.48 -9.22
CA GLY A 68 -12.52 3.43 -10.64
C GLY A 68 -12.70 2.01 -11.16
N MET A 69 -11.83 1.07 -10.77
CA MET A 69 -12.01 -0.34 -11.12
C MET A 69 -13.25 -0.96 -10.48
N LYS A 70 -13.51 -0.66 -9.20
CA LYS A 70 -14.69 -1.16 -8.47
C LYS A 70 -16.00 -0.66 -9.09
N THR A 71 -16.07 0.63 -9.43
CA THR A 71 -17.23 1.22 -10.11
C THR A 71 -17.47 0.59 -11.47
N ASN A 72 -16.42 0.47 -12.30
CA ASN A 72 -16.53 -0.21 -13.61
C ASN A 72 -17.04 -1.65 -13.50
N ILE A 73 -16.62 -2.41 -12.47
CA ILE A 73 -17.12 -3.77 -12.22
C ILE A 73 -18.61 -3.74 -11.87
N LEU A 74 -19.03 -2.85 -10.98
CA LEU A 74 -20.44 -2.71 -10.59
C LEU A 74 -21.32 -2.31 -11.77
N ASP A 75 -20.91 -1.31 -12.54
CA ASP A 75 -21.66 -0.82 -13.71
C ASP A 75 -21.83 -1.93 -14.75
N SER A 76 -20.79 -2.74 -14.97
CA SER A 76 -20.85 -3.89 -15.88
C SER A 76 -21.85 -4.94 -15.39
N ILE A 77 -21.87 -5.22 -14.09
CA ILE A 77 -22.80 -6.21 -13.50
C ILE A 77 -24.24 -5.70 -13.52
N ILE A 78 -24.46 -4.41 -13.26
CA ILE A 78 -25.78 -3.79 -13.32
C ILE A 78 -26.31 -3.86 -14.77
N ALA A 79 -25.47 -3.57 -15.76
CA ALA A 79 -25.82 -3.76 -17.18
C ALA A 79 -26.11 -5.23 -17.51
N ASP A 80 -25.40 -6.15 -16.86
CA ASP A 80 -25.61 -7.59 -16.94
C ASP A 80 -26.80 -8.08 -16.08
N GLY A 81 -27.65 -7.21 -15.54
CA GLY A 81 -28.88 -7.58 -14.83
C GLY A 81 -28.71 -7.85 -13.34
N GLY A 82 -27.56 -7.51 -12.77
CA GLY A 82 -27.27 -7.63 -11.34
C GLY A 82 -26.38 -8.83 -10.99
N VAL A 83 -26.10 -8.99 -9.70
CA VAL A 83 -25.29 -10.10 -9.17
C VAL A 83 -26.15 -11.36 -9.14
N CYS A 84 -25.64 -12.46 -9.69
CA CYS A 84 -26.32 -13.75 -9.62
C CYS A 84 -26.27 -14.29 -8.19
N THR A 85 -27.44 -14.51 -7.57
CA THR A 85 -27.57 -15.09 -6.23
C THR A 85 -28.15 -16.49 -6.24
N THR A 86 -28.87 -16.86 -7.30
CA THR A 86 -29.43 -18.21 -7.47
C THR A 86 -28.80 -18.95 -8.65
N ARG A 87 -28.86 -20.29 -8.59
CA ARG A 87 -28.40 -21.15 -9.69
C ARG A 87 -29.13 -20.84 -10.99
N ASP A 88 -30.43 -20.62 -10.93
CA ASP A 88 -31.26 -20.34 -12.10
C ASP A 88 -30.83 -19.04 -12.80
N GLN A 89 -30.49 -18.00 -12.04
CA GLN A 89 -29.95 -16.74 -12.59
C GLN A 89 -28.59 -16.94 -13.27
N LEU A 90 -27.76 -17.81 -12.69
CA LEU A 90 -26.46 -18.13 -13.27
C LEU A 90 -26.63 -18.94 -14.58
N GLU A 91 -27.59 -19.87 -14.61
CA GLU A 91 -27.93 -20.66 -15.81
C GLU A 91 -28.51 -19.77 -16.91
N GLU A 92 -29.40 -18.84 -16.56
CA GLU A 92 -29.93 -17.85 -17.50
C GLU A 92 -28.81 -16.96 -18.07
N LEU A 93 -27.89 -16.51 -17.23
CA LEU A 93 -26.74 -15.72 -17.66
C LEU A 93 -25.78 -16.55 -18.53
N PHE A 94 -25.62 -17.84 -18.25
CA PHE A 94 -24.86 -18.76 -19.09
C PHE A 94 -25.51 -19.01 -20.45
N GLN A 95 -26.82 -19.08 -20.54
CA GLN A 95 -27.53 -19.31 -21.80
C GLN A 95 -27.63 -18.03 -22.64
N ASN A 96 -28.00 -16.91 -22.02
CA ASN A 96 -28.42 -15.70 -22.71
C ASN A 96 -27.31 -14.65 -22.90
N LYS A 97 -26.22 -14.71 -22.12
CA LYS A 97 -25.17 -13.67 -22.14
C LYS A 97 -23.82 -14.17 -22.61
N SER A 98 -22.93 -13.21 -22.89
CA SER A 98 -21.57 -13.45 -23.36
C SER A 98 -20.68 -14.04 -22.27
N THR A 99 -19.51 -14.55 -22.65
CA THR A 99 -18.49 -15.00 -21.69
C THR A 99 -18.02 -13.90 -20.76
N ASP A 100 -18.13 -12.64 -21.18
CA ASP A 100 -17.66 -11.51 -20.40
C ASP A 100 -18.57 -11.20 -19.22
N ALA A 101 -19.87 -11.47 -19.33
CA ALA A 101 -20.79 -11.37 -18.20
C ALA A 101 -20.39 -12.33 -17.06
N LEU A 102 -20.03 -13.58 -17.37
CA LEU A 102 -19.51 -14.53 -16.38
C LEU A 102 -18.19 -14.06 -15.76
N LYS A 103 -17.29 -13.48 -16.56
CA LYS A 103 -16.05 -12.88 -16.04
C LYS A 103 -16.33 -11.70 -15.13
N ASN A 104 -17.35 -10.89 -15.41
CA ASN A 104 -17.75 -9.77 -14.56
C ASN A 104 -18.26 -10.26 -13.20
N GLN A 105 -19.06 -11.32 -13.17
CA GLN A 105 -19.47 -11.99 -11.92
C GLN A 105 -18.25 -12.51 -11.14
N ILE A 106 -17.28 -13.12 -11.81
CA ILE A 106 -16.04 -13.57 -11.14
C ILE A 106 -15.22 -12.39 -10.62
N ARG A 107 -15.13 -11.28 -11.37
CA ARG A 107 -14.45 -10.04 -10.92
C ARG A 107 -15.12 -9.48 -9.68
N TYR A 108 -16.46 -9.51 -9.64
CA TYR A 108 -17.22 -9.11 -8.45
C TYR A 108 -16.82 -9.93 -7.23
N GLN A 109 -16.91 -11.26 -7.34
CA GLN A 109 -16.60 -12.16 -6.23
C GLN A 109 -15.14 -12.02 -5.77
N LYS A 110 -14.21 -11.78 -6.70
CA LYS A 110 -12.80 -11.51 -6.37
C LYS A 110 -12.61 -10.20 -5.61
N VAL A 111 -13.23 -9.12 -6.07
CA VAL A 111 -12.95 -7.76 -5.57
C VAL A 111 -13.79 -7.41 -4.34
N PHE A 112 -15.06 -7.79 -4.33
CA PHE A 112 -16.00 -7.44 -3.27
C PHE A 112 -16.16 -8.55 -2.22
N LEU A 113 -16.12 -9.83 -2.63
CA LEU A 113 -16.19 -10.98 -1.70
C LEU A 113 -14.82 -11.56 -1.34
N ASN A 114 -13.72 -10.96 -1.83
CA ASN A 114 -12.34 -11.36 -1.56
C ASN A 114 -12.01 -12.82 -1.93
N LYS A 115 -12.76 -13.43 -2.86
CA LYS A 115 -12.57 -14.82 -3.33
C LYS A 115 -11.45 -14.91 -4.37
N LYS A 116 -10.18 -14.84 -3.93
CA LYS A 116 -9.00 -14.71 -4.81
C LYS A 116 -8.69 -15.94 -5.68
N HIS A 117 -9.16 -17.12 -5.30
CA HIS A 117 -8.86 -18.42 -5.95
C HIS A 117 -9.59 -18.64 -7.27
N LEU A 118 -10.67 -17.89 -7.53
CA LEU A 118 -11.40 -17.95 -8.79
C LEU A 118 -10.49 -17.65 -10.00
N ARG A 119 -10.74 -18.25 -11.16
CA ARG A 119 -9.96 -17.99 -12.38
C ARG A 119 -10.80 -17.22 -13.39
N LEU A 120 -10.20 -16.25 -14.08
CA LEU A 120 -10.84 -15.47 -15.16
C LEU A 120 -10.59 -16.07 -16.55
N THR A 121 -9.75 -17.09 -16.62
CA THR A 121 -9.31 -17.76 -17.85
C THR A 121 -9.97 -19.12 -17.97
N GLY A 122 -10.50 -19.44 -19.15
CA GLY A 122 -11.12 -20.73 -19.42
C GLY A 122 -12.22 -20.65 -20.46
N SER A 123 -12.81 -21.80 -20.77
CA SER A 123 -14.04 -21.87 -21.58
C SER A 123 -15.24 -21.34 -20.79
N LYS A 124 -16.32 -20.99 -21.50
CA LYS A 124 -17.58 -20.51 -20.89
C LYS A 124 -18.08 -21.49 -19.80
N GLN A 125 -18.00 -22.79 -20.06
CA GLN A 125 -18.39 -23.85 -19.13
C GLN A 125 -17.49 -23.89 -17.89
N ALA A 126 -16.17 -23.76 -18.05
CA ALA A 126 -15.25 -23.76 -16.91
C ALA A 126 -15.51 -22.58 -15.95
N LEU A 127 -15.82 -21.40 -16.50
CA LEU A 127 -16.19 -20.23 -15.70
C LEU A 127 -17.52 -20.44 -14.96
N PHE A 128 -18.50 -21.02 -15.64
CA PHE A 128 -19.80 -21.35 -15.04
C PHE A 128 -19.68 -22.36 -13.90
N SER A 129 -18.97 -23.48 -14.12
CA SER A 129 -18.74 -24.49 -13.07
C SER A 129 -17.99 -23.91 -11.87
N SER A 130 -17.03 -23.01 -12.11
CA SER A 130 -16.31 -22.35 -11.02
C SER A 130 -17.21 -21.43 -10.20
N LEU A 131 -18.13 -20.70 -10.82
CA LEU A 131 -19.10 -19.86 -10.11
C LEU A 131 -20.13 -20.71 -9.34
N LEU A 132 -20.59 -21.79 -9.95
CA LEU A 132 -21.57 -22.70 -9.35
C LEU A 132 -21.01 -23.39 -8.09
N ALA A 133 -19.78 -23.90 -8.17
CA ALA A 133 -19.08 -24.46 -6.99
C ALA A 133 -18.95 -23.44 -5.85
N GLU A 134 -18.70 -22.17 -6.16
CA GLU A 134 -18.62 -21.12 -5.14
C GLU A 134 -19.94 -20.75 -4.49
N MET A 135 -21.05 -20.95 -5.19
CA MET A 135 -22.38 -20.73 -4.66
C MET A 135 -22.80 -21.89 -3.74
N GLU A 136 -22.43 -23.12 -4.09
CA GLU A 136 -22.67 -24.32 -3.29
C GLU A 136 -21.81 -24.33 -2.00
N VAL A 137 -20.55 -23.90 -2.06
CA VAL A 137 -19.71 -23.77 -0.85
C VAL A 137 -20.21 -22.66 0.10
N GLY A 138 -20.95 -21.67 -0.43
CA GLY A 138 -21.53 -20.59 0.36
C GLY A 138 -22.81 -20.96 1.12
N SER A 139 -23.46 -22.10 0.83
CA SER A 139 -24.66 -22.55 1.56
C SER A 139 -24.35 -23.31 2.84
N ASP A 140 -23.10 -23.75 3.02
CA ASP A 140 -22.70 -24.62 4.15
C ASP A 140 -21.97 -23.87 5.27
N SER A 141 -21.79 -22.54 5.16
CA SER A 141 -21.31 -21.74 6.29
C SER A 141 -22.47 -21.39 7.21
N GLU A 142 -22.67 -22.23 8.23
CA GLU A 142 -23.49 -21.94 9.40
C GLU A 142 -23.18 -20.52 9.95
N PRO A 143 -24.17 -19.81 10.50
CA PRO A 143 -23.89 -18.62 11.27
C PRO A 143 -23.11 -19.07 12.51
N THR A 144 -21.83 -18.74 12.59
CA THR A 144 -21.10 -18.78 13.87
C THR A 144 -21.79 -17.80 14.79
N SER A 145 -22.75 -18.32 15.57
CA SER A 145 -23.27 -17.68 16.76
C SER A 145 -22.19 -17.80 17.83
N ASP A 146 -21.23 -16.90 17.80
CA ASP A 146 -20.46 -16.56 18.98
C ASP A 146 -21.02 -15.19 19.41
N LEU A 147 -21.93 -15.10 20.41
CA LEU A 147 -21.64 -15.09 21.86
C LEU A 147 -20.51 -14.06 22.14
N GLU A 148 -20.68 -13.01 22.93
CA GLU A 148 -21.34 -12.83 24.23
C GLU A 148 -21.36 -11.33 24.58
#